data_AF-A0A7J9AZ76-F1
#
_entry.id   AF-A0A7J9AZ76-F1
#
_cell.length_a   1.000
_cell.length_b   1.000
_cell.length_c   1.000
_cell.angle_alpha   90.00
_cell.angle_beta   90.00
_cell.angle_gamma   90.00
#
_symmetry.space_group_name_H-M   'P 1'
#
loop_
_entity.id
_entity.type
_entity.pdbx_description
1 polymer ?
#
loop_
_entity_poly.entity_id
_entity_poly.type
_entity_poly.pdbx_seq_one_letter_code
_entity_poly.pdbx_strand_id
1 'polypeptide(L)'
;MAILQSLQNEDVEWRASWMITDKILHPCGDFDWVPLLGIWGAIRYAHLLVLSKYRSRQFIPATQSRNSVIELKVSLNKIDELKGKIEEFKTALQNCELRVGLLETNIEHWKEQLQRSQSQIKDRDHTMGEVVTQVREVTDHLQTLAVQADMLNFKYKSESDQGRELAWLLRKV
;
A
#
# COMPACT_ATOMS: atom_id res chain seq x y z
N MET A 1 -17.25 -35.23 11.82
CA MET A 1 -18.31 -36.23 12.07
C MET A 1 -18.61 -36.21 13.57
N ALA A 2 -19.82 -36.15 14.11
CA ALA A 2 -21.16 -35.82 13.66
C ALA A 2 -21.99 -35.80 14.97
N ILE A 3 -22.32 -34.64 15.56
CA ILE A 3 -23.20 -34.58 16.77
C ILE A 3 -24.26 -33.45 16.69
N LEU A 4 -24.23 -32.57 15.68
CA LEU A 4 -25.14 -31.42 15.61
C LEU A 4 -26.05 -31.46 14.37
N GLN A 5 -26.82 -32.53 14.20
CA GLN A 5 -27.84 -32.61 13.15
C GLN A 5 -29.26 -32.93 13.65
N SER A 6 -29.54 -32.90 14.96
CA SER A 6 -30.86 -33.26 15.48
C SER A 6 -31.48 -32.31 16.52
N LEU A 7 -31.01 -31.07 16.66
CA LEU A 7 -31.67 -30.09 17.53
C LEU A 7 -32.65 -29.26 16.71
N GLN A 8 -33.95 -29.45 16.94
CA GLN A 8 -34.98 -28.58 16.39
C GLN A 8 -34.99 -27.26 17.16
N ASN A 9 -35.43 -26.17 16.52
CA ASN A 9 -35.39 -24.81 17.09
C ASN A 9 -36.23 -24.65 18.38
N GLU A 10 -37.01 -25.67 18.73
CA GLU A 10 -37.84 -25.75 19.94
C GLU A 10 -37.08 -26.36 21.15
N ASP A 11 -35.95 -27.03 20.92
CA ASP A 11 -35.13 -27.66 21.98
C ASP A 11 -34.07 -26.71 22.56
N VAL A 12 -34.00 -25.46 22.09
CA VAL A 12 -33.01 -24.46 22.54
C VAL A 12 -33.69 -23.36 23.34
N GLU A 13 -33.77 -23.55 24.65
CA GLU A 13 -34.24 -22.54 25.60
C GLU A 13 -33.12 -21.52 25.87
N TRP A 14 -33.22 -20.31 25.33
CA TRP A 14 -32.26 -19.23 25.57
C TRP A 14 -32.40 -18.67 26.99
N ARG A 15 -31.69 -19.24 27.96
CA ARG A 15 -31.61 -18.75 29.34
C ARG A 15 -30.43 -17.79 29.50
N ALA A 16 -30.70 -16.53 29.82
CA ALA A 16 -29.65 -15.60 30.17
C ALA A 16 -29.29 -15.75 31.66
N SER A 17 -27.99 -15.80 31.99
CA SER A 17 -27.42 -16.13 33.33
C SER A 17 -27.82 -15.21 34.51
N TRP A 18 -28.67 -14.22 34.29
CA TRP A 18 -29.15 -13.24 35.27
C TRP A 18 -30.63 -13.45 35.65
N MET A 19 -31.30 -14.47 35.09
CA MET A 19 -32.60 -14.92 35.57
C MET A 19 -32.44 -15.77 36.84
N ILE A 20 -32.69 -15.17 38.00
CA ILE A 20 -32.87 -15.90 39.26
C ILE A 20 -34.30 -16.46 39.29
N THR A 21 -34.45 -17.79 39.43
CA THR A 21 -35.75 -18.51 39.41
C THR A 21 -36.50 -18.56 40.74
N ASP A 22 -36.02 -17.87 41.78
CA ASP A 22 -36.71 -17.89 43.06
C ASP A 22 -37.89 -16.91 43.06
N LYS A 23 -39.10 -17.46 43.24
CA LYS A 23 -40.32 -16.70 43.49
C LYS A 23 -40.15 -15.94 44.81
N ILE A 24 -39.83 -14.65 44.73
CA ILE A 24 -39.84 -13.76 45.90
C ILE A 24 -41.30 -13.57 46.31
N LEU A 25 -41.72 -14.28 47.36
CA LEU A 25 -43.02 -14.14 47.99
C LEU A 25 -42.92 -13.05 49.07
N HIS A 26 -43.76 -12.02 48.98
CA HIS A 26 -43.82 -10.96 49.99
C HIS A 26 -45.12 -11.09 50.79
N PRO A 27 -45.08 -11.10 52.14
CA PRO A 27 -46.29 -11.13 52.95
C PRO A 27 -47.01 -9.78 52.85
N CYS A 28 -48.31 -9.78 52.57
CA CYS A 28 -49.12 -8.57 52.49
C CYS A 28 -50.31 -8.67 53.46
N GLY A 29 -50.07 -8.33 54.73
CA GLY A 29 -51.11 -8.29 55.75
C GLY A 29 -51.87 -9.62 55.90
N ASP A 30 -53.20 -9.54 56.03
CA ASP A 30 -54.10 -10.68 56.32
C ASP A 30 -54.48 -11.57 55.11
N PHE A 31 -53.72 -11.53 54.01
CA PHE A 31 -53.92 -12.43 52.87
C PHE A 31 -52.68 -13.30 52.60
N ASP A 32 -52.91 -14.55 52.17
CA ASP A 32 -51.85 -15.51 51.84
C ASP A 32 -50.91 -14.98 50.74
N TRP A 33 -49.62 -15.28 50.91
CA TRP A 33 -48.45 -14.86 50.13
C TRP A 33 -48.71 -14.58 48.63
N VAL A 34 -48.48 -13.34 48.19
CA VAL A 34 -48.68 -12.92 46.79
C VAL A 34 -47.35 -12.92 46.01
N PRO A 35 -47.27 -13.57 44.83
CA PRO A 35 -46.09 -13.52 43.98
C PRO A 35 -45.89 -12.13 43.38
N LEU A 36 -44.69 -11.55 43.52
CA LEU A 36 -44.33 -10.29 42.86
C LEU A 36 -44.15 -10.51 41.35
N LEU A 37 -45.23 -10.30 40.60
CA LEU A 37 -45.30 -10.43 39.14
C LEU A 37 -44.59 -9.26 38.45
N GLY A 38 -43.25 -9.31 38.35
CA GLY A 38 -42.46 -8.17 37.91
C GLY A 38 -41.32 -8.41 36.91
N ILE A 39 -40.96 -9.64 36.56
CA ILE A 39 -39.78 -9.90 35.70
C ILE A 39 -40.03 -11.02 34.68
N TRP A 40 -41.19 -11.02 34.02
CA TRP A 40 -41.42 -11.89 32.87
C TRP A 40 -41.53 -11.03 31.61
N GLY A 41 -40.43 -10.99 30.84
CA GLY A 41 -40.21 -10.13 29.67
C GLY A 41 -41.08 -10.40 28.44
N ALA A 42 -42.28 -10.97 28.57
CA ALA A 42 -43.12 -11.36 27.44
C ALA A 42 -44.61 -10.98 27.52
N ILE A 43 -45.07 -10.22 28.53
CA ILE A 43 -46.50 -9.86 28.65
C ILE A 43 -46.69 -8.35 28.81
N ARG A 44 -46.43 -7.58 27.75
CA ARG A 44 -46.75 -6.13 27.73
C ARG A 44 -48.08 -5.78 27.05
N TYR A 45 -48.54 -6.56 26.06
CA TYR A 45 -49.76 -6.20 25.32
C TYR A 45 -51.06 -6.56 26.06
N ALA A 46 -51.11 -7.71 26.75
CA ALA A 46 -52.33 -8.14 27.43
C ALA A 46 -52.64 -7.31 28.70
N HIS A 47 -51.61 -6.83 29.41
CA HIS A 47 -51.80 -6.08 30.66
C HIS A 47 -52.25 -4.62 30.44
N LEU A 48 -51.90 -4.01 29.30
CA LEU A 48 -52.35 -2.66 28.92
C LEU A 48 -53.88 -2.60 28.76
N LEU A 49 -54.48 -3.66 28.21
CA LEU A 49 -55.94 -3.76 28.07
C LEU A 49 -56.63 -3.95 29.43
N VAL A 50 -56.03 -4.70 30.34
CA VAL A 50 -56.55 -4.92 31.71
C VAL A 50 -56.45 -3.64 32.57
N LEU A 51 -55.34 -2.89 32.46
CA LEU A 51 -55.15 -1.62 33.16
C LEU A 51 -56.06 -0.49 32.68
N SER A 52 -56.54 -0.53 31.43
CA SER A 52 -57.51 0.46 30.92
C SER A 52 -58.91 0.34 31.58
N LYS A 53 -59.17 -0.79 32.24
CA LYS A 53 -60.43 -1.06 32.95
C LYS A 53 -60.41 -0.64 34.41
N TYR A 54 -59.23 -0.39 34.98
CA TYR A 54 -59.07 0.08 36.36
C TYR A 54 -58.67 1.55 36.31
N ARG A 55 -59.58 2.42 36.76
CA ARG A 55 -59.50 3.88 36.72
C ARG A 55 -58.37 4.39 37.63
N SER A 56 -57.13 4.16 37.24
CA SER A 56 -55.94 4.47 38.03
C SER A 56 -55.03 5.40 37.24
N ARG A 57 -54.76 6.56 37.86
CA ARG A 57 -53.89 7.63 37.40
C ARG A 57 -52.60 7.06 36.81
N GLN A 58 -52.21 7.60 35.66
CA GLN A 58 -50.97 7.32 34.94
C GLN A 58 -49.78 7.11 35.91
N PHE A 59 -49.38 5.86 36.09
CA PHE A 59 -48.04 5.54 36.59
C PHE A 59 -47.09 5.75 35.41
N ILE A 60 -46.54 6.97 35.30
CA ILE A 60 -45.33 7.20 34.53
C ILE A 60 -44.20 6.69 35.43
N PRO A 61 -43.49 5.60 35.10
CA PRO A 61 -42.28 5.25 35.81
C PRO A 61 -41.36 6.46 35.70
N ALA A 62 -40.89 7.00 36.82
CA ALA A 62 -39.82 7.99 36.82
C ALA A 62 -38.55 7.27 36.33
N THR A 63 -38.44 7.09 35.02
CA THR A 63 -37.21 6.66 34.37
C THR A 63 -36.17 7.67 34.79
N GLN A 64 -35.04 7.17 35.30
CA GLN A 64 -33.84 7.91 35.63
C GLN A 64 -33.30 8.63 34.37
N SER A 65 -34.01 9.68 33.93
CA SER A 65 -34.06 10.12 32.53
C SER A 65 -33.39 11.46 32.29
N ARG A 66 -32.80 12.07 33.32
CA ARG A 66 -32.17 13.40 33.18
C ARG A 66 -30.67 13.30 32.95
N ASN A 67 -29.99 12.40 33.66
CA ASN A 67 -28.55 12.15 33.48
C ASN A 67 -28.28 11.48 32.12
N SER A 68 -29.14 10.55 31.70
CA SER A 68 -29.03 9.88 30.40
C SER A 68 -29.20 10.82 29.21
N VAL A 69 -30.08 11.83 29.29
CA VAL A 69 -30.26 12.81 28.21
C VAL A 69 -29.03 13.72 28.07
N ILE A 70 -28.38 14.08 29.17
CA ILE A 70 -27.14 14.86 29.16
C ILE A 70 -25.99 14.04 28.55
N GLU A 71 -25.85 12.77 28.97
CA GLU A 71 -24.85 11.85 28.41
C GLU A 71 -25.07 11.61 26.91
N LEU A 72 -26.31 11.40 26.48
CA LEU A 72 -26.66 11.27 25.07
C LEU A 72 -26.31 12.53 24.28
N LYS A 73 -26.57 13.72 24.83
CA LYS A 73 -26.21 14.99 24.18
C LYS A 73 -24.69 15.15 24.03
N VAL A 74 -23.91 14.76 25.04
CA VAL A 74 -22.44 14.75 24.96
C VAL A 74 -21.97 13.76 23.89
N SER A 75 -22.55 12.57 23.84
CA SER A 75 -22.21 11.57 22.82
C SER A 75 -22.55 12.03 21.40
N LEU A 76 -23.68 12.74 21.21
CA LEU A 76 -24.08 13.29 19.92
C LEU A 76 -23.08 14.35 19.42
N ASN A 77 -22.66 15.26 20.30
CA ASN A 77 -21.64 16.26 19.96
C ASN A 77 -20.31 15.60 19.58
N LYS A 78 -19.94 14.50 20.26
CA LYS A 78 -18.73 13.71 19.93
C LYS A 78 -18.83 13.09 18.54
N ILE A 79 -20.01 12.59 18.16
CA ILE A 79 -20.26 12.01 16.83
C ILE A 79 -20.15 13.09 15.75
N ASP A 80 -20.70 14.28 15.97
CA ASP A 80 -20.61 15.39 15.03
C ASP A 80 -19.15 15.86 14.84
N GLU A 81 -18.36 15.93 15.92
CA GLU A 81 -16.92 16.22 15.85
C GLU A 81 -16.16 15.16 15.02
N LEU A 82 -16.44 13.87 15.28
CA LEU A 82 -15.82 12.77 14.53
C LEU A 82 -16.22 12.79 13.05
N LYS A 83 -17.47 13.15 12.76
CA LYS A 83 -17.96 13.31 11.38
C LYS A 83 -17.19 14.41 10.65
N GLY A 84 -16.93 15.55 11.30
CA GLY A 84 -16.08 16.61 10.75
C GLY A 84 -14.67 16.11 10.40
N LYS A 85 -14.02 15.40 11.33
CA LYS A 85 -12.69 14.81 11.13
C LYS A 85 -12.66 13.78 9.99
N ILE A 86 -13.72 12.99 9.82
CA ILE A 86 -13.83 12.02 8.72
C ILE A 86 -13.87 12.75 7.37
N GLU A 87 -14.63 13.85 7.25
CA GLU A 87 -14.65 14.63 6.01
C GLU A 87 -13.30 15.30 5.74
N GLU A 88 -12.62 15.85 6.76
CA GLU A 88 -11.25 16.36 6.60
C GLU A 88 -10.30 15.27 6.08
N PHE A 89 -10.30 14.09 6.70
CA PHE A 89 -9.46 12.98 6.25
C PHE A 89 -9.82 12.50 4.84
N LYS A 90 -11.09 12.53 4.46
CA LYS A 90 -11.52 12.21 3.10
C LYS A 90 -10.95 13.19 2.08
N THR A 91 -10.99 14.50 2.36
CA THR A 91 -10.38 15.49 1.45
C THR A 91 -8.86 15.35 1.38
N ALA A 92 -8.20 15.06 2.50
CA ALA A 92 -6.77 14.80 2.54
C ALA A 92 -6.39 13.55 1.72
N LEU A 93 -7.20 12.48 1.81
CA LEU A 93 -7.00 11.27 1.03
C LEU A 93 -7.14 11.52 -0.47
N GLN A 94 -8.18 12.27 -0.88
CA GLN A 94 -8.35 12.68 -2.29
C GLN A 94 -7.17 13.51 -2.79
N ASN A 95 -6.62 14.41 -1.96
CA ASN A 95 -5.41 15.16 -2.31
C ASN A 95 -4.19 14.24 -2.49
N CYS A 96 -4.00 13.29 -1.58
CA CYS A 96 -2.93 12.30 -1.68
C CYS A 96 -3.07 11.45 -2.95
N GLU A 97 -4.27 11.01 -3.30
CA GLU A 97 -4.55 10.24 -4.51
C GLU A 97 -4.16 11.00 -5.79
N LEU A 98 -4.53 12.29 -5.88
CA LEU A 98 -4.10 13.16 -7.00
C LEU A 98 -2.58 13.30 -7.07
N ARG A 99 -1.91 13.45 -5.92
CA ARG A 99 -0.44 13.55 -5.86
C ARG A 99 0.24 12.26 -6.29
N VAL A 100 -0.30 11.10 -5.90
CA VAL A 100 0.20 9.79 -6.32
C VAL A 100 0.03 9.65 -7.83
N GLY A 101 -1.14 9.94 -8.38
CA GLY A 101 -1.36 9.89 -9.83
C GLY A 101 -0.40 10.80 -10.60
N LEU A 102 -0.13 12.02 -10.12
CA LEU A 102 0.87 12.89 -10.73
C LEU A 102 2.28 12.26 -10.69
N LEU A 103 2.68 11.67 -9.56
CA LEU A 103 3.98 11.01 -9.44
C LEU A 103 4.09 9.79 -10.36
N GLU A 104 3.03 9.00 -10.52
CA GLU A 104 3.00 7.86 -11.45
C GLU A 104 3.21 8.31 -12.90
N THR A 105 2.52 9.37 -13.34
CA THR A 105 2.71 9.93 -14.68
C THR A 105 4.15 10.43 -14.90
N ASN A 106 4.73 11.06 -13.86
CA ASN A 106 6.13 11.50 -13.91
C ASN A 106 7.11 10.32 -13.97
N ILE A 107 6.86 9.23 -13.23
CA ILE A 107 7.70 8.03 -13.26
C ILE A 107 7.71 7.41 -14.66
N GLU A 108 6.54 7.26 -15.30
CA GLU A 108 6.47 6.72 -16.66
C GLU A 108 7.16 7.66 -17.66
N HIS A 109 7.01 8.98 -17.51
CA HIS A 109 7.75 9.95 -18.33
C HIS A 109 9.28 9.78 -18.20
N TRP A 110 9.80 9.69 -16.97
CA TRP A 110 11.24 9.50 -16.74
C TRP A 110 11.75 8.17 -17.27
N LYS A 111 10.94 7.12 -17.16
CA LYS A 111 11.27 5.80 -17.71
C LYS A 111 11.41 5.85 -19.23
N GLU A 112 10.51 6.53 -19.93
CA GLU A 112 10.64 6.74 -21.38
C GLU A 112 11.89 7.55 -21.73
N GLN A 113 12.18 8.63 -20.99
CA GLN A 113 13.39 9.43 -21.21
C GLN A 113 14.67 8.61 -21.03
N LEU A 114 14.70 7.76 -20.01
CA LEU A 114 15.82 6.86 -19.75
C LEU A 114 15.98 5.86 -20.89
N GLN A 115 14.89 5.25 -21.36
CA GLN A 115 14.93 4.33 -22.50
C GLN A 115 15.45 5.02 -23.77
N ARG A 116 14.98 6.24 -24.08
CA ARG A 116 15.49 7.02 -25.22
C ARG A 116 17.00 7.28 -25.09
N SER A 117 17.44 7.72 -23.92
CA SER A 117 18.85 8.01 -23.65
C SER A 117 19.71 6.74 -23.76
N GLN A 118 19.20 5.61 -23.27
CA GLN A 118 19.88 4.33 -23.35
C GLN A 118 20.04 3.86 -24.81
N SER A 119 19.01 4.00 -25.64
CA SER A 119 19.11 3.71 -27.07
C SER A 119 20.15 4.59 -27.76
N GLN A 120 20.19 5.89 -27.44
CA GLN A 120 21.20 6.80 -27.99
C GLN A 120 22.62 6.42 -27.59
N ILE A 121 22.83 5.98 -26.34
CA ILE A 121 24.15 5.51 -25.88
C ILE A 121 24.55 4.26 -26.67
N LYS A 122 23.64 3.30 -26.87
CA LYS A 122 23.92 2.09 -27.66
C LYS A 122 24.33 2.41 -29.10
N ASP A 123 23.64 3.33 -29.76
CA ASP A 123 23.97 3.74 -31.13
C ASP A 123 25.36 4.40 -31.19
N ARG A 124 25.68 5.23 -30.19
CA ARG A 124 27.00 5.87 -30.07
C ARG A 124 28.11 4.87 -29.76
N ASP A 125 27.85 3.87 -28.92
CA ASP A 125 28.79 2.80 -28.59
C ASP A 125 29.09 1.95 -29.83
N HIS A 126 28.07 1.65 -30.63
CA HIS A 126 28.25 0.97 -31.91
C HIS A 126 29.12 1.79 -32.87
N THR A 127 28.81 3.08 -33.04
CA THR A 127 29.59 4.00 -33.88
C THR A 127 31.04 4.14 -33.39
N MET A 128 31.23 4.28 -32.08
CA MET A 128 32.56 4.34 -31.48
C MET A 128 33.33 3.03 -31.72
N GLY A 129 32.66 1.88 -31.62
CA GLY A 129 33.24 0.58 -31.94
C GLY A 129 33.79 0.54 -33.37
N GLU A 130 33.02 1.01 -34.35
CA GLU A 130 33.46 1.11 -35.74
C GLU A 130 34.67 2.05 -35.90
N VAL A 131 34.62 3.23 -35.28
CA VAL A 131 35.75 4.18 -35.30
C VAL A 131 37.00 3.57 -34.69
N VAL A 132 36.89 2.84 -33.57
CA VAL A 132 38.02 2.14 -32.95
C VAL A 132 38.58 1.07 -33.88
N THR A 133 37.74 0.33 -34.61
CA THR A 133 38.22 -0.65 -35.60
C THR A 133 38.98 0.03 -36.74
N GLN A 134 38.48 1.14 -37.28
CA GLN A 134 39.15 1.89 -38.33
C GLN A 134 40.50 2.45 -37.87
N VAL A 135 40.59 2.99 -36.65
CA VAL A 135 41.85 3.50 -36.10
C VAL A 135 42.88 2.37 -35.95
N ARG A 136 42.46 1.16 -35.58
CA ARG A 136 43.36 -0.01 -35.52
C ARG A 136 43.89 -0.35 -36.90
N GLU A 137 43.04 -0.43 -37.91
CA GLU A 137 43.46 -0.68 -39.29
C GLU A 137 44.47 0.36 -39.79
N VAL A 138 44.21 1.65 -39.55
CA VAL A 138 45.15 2.73 -39.89
C VAL A 138 46.49 2.58 -39.15
N THR A 139 46.44 2.21 -37.87
CA THR A 139 47.65 1.97 -37.07
C THR A 139 48.47 0.80 -37.62
N ASP A 140 47.83 -0.31 -37.97
CA ASP A 140 48.47 -1.49 -38.55
C ASP A 140 49.12 -1.17 -39.91
N HIS A 141 48.45 -0.36 -40.73
CA HIS A 141 49.00 0.14 -41.99
C HIS A 141 50.22 1.04 -41.78
N LEU A 142 50.15 1.99 -40.83
CA LEU A 142 51.29 2.85 -40.50
C LEU A 142 52.48 2.05 -39.96
N GLN A 143 52.22 1.02 -39.15
CA GLN A 143 53.27 0.14 -38.65
C GLN A 143 53.92 -0.65 -39.78
N THR A 144 53.14 -1.15 -40.74
CA THR A 144 53.65 -1.80 -41.95
C THR A 144 54.52 -0.85 -42.79
N LEU A 145 54.06 0.40 -42.98
CA LEU A 145 54.79 1.42 -43.72
C LEU A 145 56.11 1.80 -43.04
N ALA A 146 56.13 1.88 -41.70
CA ALA A 146 57.34 2.14 -40.93
C ALA A 146 58.40 1.05 -41.15
N VAL A 147 58.00 -0.24 -41.10
CA VAL A 147 58.91 -1.37 -41.38
C VAL A 147 59.47 -1.30 -42.80
N GLN A 148 58.63 -0.93 -43.78
CA GLN A 148 59.09 -0.74 -45.16
C GLN A 148 60.10 0.41 -45.29
N ALA A 149 59.87 1.53 -44.61
CA ALA A 149 60.78 2.67 -44.60
C ALA A 149 62.12 2.31 -43.95
N ASP A 150 62.12 1.56 -42.85
CA ASP A 150 63.34 1.09 -42.18
C ASP A 150 64.16 0.16 -43.09
N MET A 151 63.50 -0.75 -43.79
CA MET A 151 64.14 -1.64 -44.77
C MET A 151 64.78 -0.85 -45.92
N LEU A 152 64.08 0.16 -46.45
CA LEU A 152 64.58 1.00 -47.53
C LEU A 152 65.78 1.84 -47.06
N ASN A 153 65.70 2.39 -45.84
CA ASN A 153 66.78 3.16 -45.24
C ASN A 153 68.04 2.30 -45.01
N PHE A 154 67.88 1.05 -44.55
CA PHE A 154 68.98 0.09 -44.43
C PHE A 154 69.64 -0.16 -45.79
N LYS A 155 68.85 -0.41 -46.84
CA LYS A 155 69.35 -0.62 -48.20
C LYS A 155 70.12 0.59 -48.71
N TYR A 156 69.54 1.79 -48.61
CA TYR A 156 70.20 3.03 -49.00
C TYR A 156 71.53 3.24 -48.29
N LYS A 157 71.58 2.98 -46.98
CA LYS A 157 72.81 3.14 -46.18
C LYS A 157 73.89 2.17 -46.65
N SER A 158 73.54 0.90 -46.91
CA SER A 158 74.47 -0.10 -47.44
C SER A 158 75.01 0.27 -48.83
N GLU A 159 74.16 0.74 -49.74
CA GLU A 159 74.58 1.19 -51.08
C GLU A 159 75.45 2.46 -50.99
N SER A 160 75.13 3.38 -50.09
CA SER A 160 75.92 4.58 -49.84
C SER A 160 77.31 4.27 -49.28
N ASP A 161 77.41 3.30 -48.36
CA ASP A 161 78.69 2.85 -47.80
C ASP A 161 79.54 2.18 -48.89
N GLN A 162 78.95 1.30 -49.69
CA GLN A 162 79.62 0.68 -50.84
C GLN A 162 80.10 1.72 -51.86
N GLY A 163 79.28 2.73 -52.16
CA GLY A 163 79.66 3.83 -53.06
C GLY A 163 80.83 4.66 -52.54
N ARG A 164 80.87 4.97 -51.24
CA ARG A 164 82.00 5.65 -50.58
C ARG A 164 83.28 4.83 -50.68
N GLU A 165 83.19 3.52 -50.47
CA GLU A 165 84.33 2.60 -50.53
C GLU A 165 84.92 2.52 -51.94
N LEU A 166 84.07 2.38 -52.96
CA LEU A 166 84.49 2.41 -54.37
C LEU A 166 85.17 3.74 -54.74
N ALA A 167 84.61 4.87 -54.30
CA ALA A 167 85.21 6.18 -54.54
C ALA A 167 86.60 6.33 -53.89
N TRP A 168 86.79 5.76 -52.70
CA TRP A 168 88.09 5.74 -52.03
C TRP A 168 89.12 4.90 -52.79
N LEU A 169 88.73 3.73 -53.32
CA LEU A 169 89.61 2.87 -54.12
C LEU A 169 90.04 3.56 -55.42
N LEU A 170 89.12 4.22 -56.13
CA LEU A 170 89.41 4.93 -57.38
C LEU A 170 90.39 6.10 -57.17
N ARG A 171 90.37 6.74 -56.01
CA ARG A 171 91.29 7.86 -55.69
C ARG A 171 92.73 7.40 -55.41
N LYS A 172 92.93 6.09 -55.26
CA LYS A 172 94.21 5.46 -54.91
C LYS A 172 94.97 4.94 -56.14
N VAL A 173 94.33 4.94 -57.31
CA VAL A 173 94.90 4.63 -58.63
C VAL A 173 95.36 5.93 -59.28
#